data_AF-A0A059AMU2-F1
#
_entry.id   AF-A0A059AMU2-F1
#
_cell.length_a   1.000
_cell.length_b   1.000
_cell.length_c   1.000
_cell.angle_alpha   90.00
_cell.angle_beta   90.00
_cell.angle_gamma   90.00
#
_symmetry.space_group_name_H-M   'P 1'
#
loop_
_entity.id
_entity.type
_entity.pdbx_description
1 polymer ?
#
loop_
_entity_poly.entity_id
_entity_poly.type
_entity_poly.pdbx_seq_one_letter_code
_entity_poly.pdbx_strand_id
1 'polypeptide(L)' 'PLNFNYKNSSGNRPTFLLNPYSWTKVANIIFLDQPVGAGFSYSTTQEGYYSGDLRSAAETYQFLRK' A
#
# COMPACT_ATOMS: atom_id res chain seq x y z
N PRO A 1 6.39 0.49 10.54
CA PRO A 1 6.58 -0.78 9.78
C PRO A 1 7.82 -0.73 8.89
N LEU A 2 8.02 0.35 8.13
CA LEU A 2 9.18 0.55 7.24
C LEU A 2 10.02 1.74 7.71
N ASN A 3 11.34 1.60 7.63
CA ASN A 3 12.33 2.66 7.88
C ASN A 3 13.27 2.75 6.67
N PHE A 4 13.62 3.97 6.26
CA PHE A 4 14.51 4.23 5.13
C PHE A 4 15.93 4.56 5.60
N ASN A 5 16.94 3.98 4.93
CA ASN A 5 18.33 4.35 5.07
C ASN A 5 18.68 5.44 4.06
N TYR A 6 18.37 6.70 4.36
CA TYR A 6 18.63 7.81 3.43
C TYR A 6 20.11 7.97 3.08
N LYS A 7 21.03 7.69 4.04
CA LYS A 7 22.48 7.81 3.83
C LYS A 7 23.01 6.84 2.79
N ASN A 8 22.48 5.61 2.76
CA ASN A 8 22.89 4.57 1.82
C ASN A 8 21.89 4.38 0.66
N SER A 9 20.93 5.29 0.51
CA SER A 9 20.02 5.30 -0.64
C SER A 9 20.67 6.07 -1.79
N SER A 10 20.48 5.61 -3.02
CA SER A 10 21.05 6.26 -4.21
C SER A 10 19.96 6.53 -5.25
N GLY A 11 19.68 7.81 -5.51
CA GLY A 11 18.66 8.25 -6.46
C GLY A 11 17.33 7.50 -6.26
N ASN A 12 16.91 6.75 -7.29
CA ASN A 12 15.67 5.98 -7.31
C ASN A 12 15.75 4.59 -6.65
N ARG A 13 16.85 4.28 -5.96
CA ARG A 13 17.05 3.02 -5.23
C ARG A 13 17.11 3.28 -3.72
N PRO A 14 15.96 3.30 -3.04
CA PRO A 14 15.95 3.40 -1.59
C PRO A 14 16.53 2.12 -0.97
N THR A 15 17.33 2.29 0.07
CA THR A 15 17.80 1.22 0.94
C THR A 15 16.95 1.20 2.20
N PHE A 16 16.59 0.02 2.70
CA PHE A 16 15.73 -0.12 3.88
C PHE A 16 16.51 -0.48 5.14
N LEU A 17 15.95 -0.12 6.30
CA LEU A 17 16.41 -0.57 7.61
C LEU A 17 15.33 -1.44 8.24
N LEU A 18 15.75 -2.48 8.96
CA LEU A 18 14.85 -3.25 9.79
C LEU A 18 14.31 -2.34 10.90
N ASN A 19 12.99 -2.29 11.06
CA ASN A 19 12.36 -1.57 12.17
C ASN A 19 12.27 -2.49 13.40
N PRO A 20 13.04 -2.23 14.48
CA PRO A 20 13.02 -3.08 15.68
C PRO A 20 11.68 -3.02 16.43
N TYR A 21 10.81 -2.06 16.13
CA TYR A 21 9.47 -1.92 16.70
C TYR A 21 8.37 -2.15 15.65
N SER A 22 8.65 -2.95 14.60
CA SER A 22 7.65 -3.30 13.60
C SER A 22 6.49 -4.08 14.22
N TRP A 23 5.25 -3.69 13.88
CA TRP A 23 4.04 -4.41 14.26
C TRP A 23 3.98 -5.83 13.68
N THR A 24 4.75 -6.10 12.62
CA THR A 24 4.89 -7.46 12.06
C THR A 24 5.51 -8.45 13.05
N LYS A 25 6.11 -7.99 14.15
CA LYS A 25 6.61 -8.86 15.22
C LYS A 25 5.52 -9.54 16.03
N VAL A 26 4.30 -8.99 16.03
CA VAL A 26 3.17 -9.46 16.86
C VAL A 26 1.89 -9.73 16.07
N ALA A 27 1.86 -9.39 14.78
CA ALA A 27 0.71 -9.61 13.91
C ALA A 27 1.14 -9.83 12.45
N ASN A 28 0.30 -10.50 11.67
CA ASN A 28 0.43 -10.52 10.21
C ASN A 28 -0.16 -9.23 9.64
N ILE A 29 0.54 -8.59 8.71
CA ILE A 29 0.15 -7.28 8.16
C ILE A 29 0.06 -7.36 6.64
N ILE A 30 -1.04 -6.86 6.10
CA ILE A 30 -1.26 -6.64 4.67
C ILE A 30 -1.21 -5.13 4.43
N PHE A 31 -0.35 -4.69 3.50
CA PHE A 31 -0.34 -3.31 3.01
C PHE A 31 -1.18 -3.24 1.75
N LEU A 32 -2.19 -2.38 1.75
CA LEU A 32 -3.12 -2.21 0.64
C LEU A 32 -3.07 -0.76 0.17
N ASP A 33 -2.69 -0.57 -1.09
CA ASP A 33 -2.82 0.73 -1.76
C ASP A 33 -4.28 0.90 -2.20
N GLN A 34 -5.02 1.78 -1.53
CA GLN A 34 -6.41 2.11 -1.86
C GLN A 34 -6.64 3.63 -1.77
N PRO A 35 -7.60 4.18 -2.53
CA PRO A 35 -8.44 3.54 -3.55
C PRO A 35 -7.66 3.23 -4.84
N VAL A 36 -8.35 2.74 -5.87
CA VAL A 36 -7.85 2.68 -7.24
C VAL A 36 -7.10 3.96 -7.65
N GLY A 37 -5.90 3.81 -8.21
CA GLY A 37 -4.99 4.91 -8.55
C GLY A 37 -3.97 5.26 -7.46
N ALA A 38 -4.11 4.74 -6.24
CA ALA A 38 -3.08 4.87 -5.21
C ALA A 38 -1.94 3.85 -5.46
N GLY A 39 -0.69 4.32 -5.37
CA GLY A 39 0.50 3.47 -5.41
C GLY A 39 0.52 2.53 -6.62
N PHE A 40 0.47 1.21 -6.37
CA PHE A 40 0.45 0.19 -7.41
C PHE A 40 -0.95 -0.27 -7.84
N SER A 41 -2.02 0.18 -7.17
CA SER A 41 -3.39 -0.16 -7.52
C SER A 41 -3.88 0.66 -8.71
N TYR A 42 -4.35 0.01 -9.79
CA TYR A 42 -4.79 0.68 -11.01
C TYR A 42 -6.04 0.04 -11.62
N SER A 43 -6.75 0.81 -12.44
CA SER A 43 -7.83 0.32 -13.30
C SER A 43 -7.38 0.27 -14.76
N THR A 44 -7.86 -0.73 -15.49
CA THR A 44 -7.65 -0.85 -16.95
C THR A 44 -8.67 -0.02 -17.76
N THR A 45 -9.67 0.56 -17.10
CA THR A 45 -10.71 1.41 -17.71
C THR A 45 -10.74 2.78 -17.03
N GLN A 46 -11.11 3.81 -17.79
CA GLN A 46 -11.22 5.17 -17.27
C GLN A 46 -12.31 5.27 -16.18
N GLU A 47 -13.43 4.60 -16.40
CA GLU A 47 -14.58 4.58 -15.49
C GLU A 47 -14.27 3.89 -14.16
N GLY A 48 -13.30 2.97 -14.17
CA GLY A 48 -12.80 2.31 -12.98
C GLY A 48 -12.02 3.25 -12.06
N TYR A 49 -11.53 4.40 -12.53
CA TYR A 49 -10.87 5.40 -11.68
C TYR A 49 -11.86 6.32 -10.93
N TYR A 50 -13.15 6.29 -11.26
CA TYR A 50 -14.14 7.05 -10.51
C TYR A 50 -14.33 6.44 -9.12
N SER A 51 -13.69 7.03 -8.11
CA SER A 51 -13.74 6.54 -6.74
C SER A 51 -14.30 7.59 -5.77
N GLY A 52 -14.78 7.10 -4.63
CA GLY A 52 -15.33 7.85 -3.51
C GLY A 52 -15.57 6.89 -2.34
N ASP A 53 -15.86 7.41 -1.15
CA ASP A 53 -15.86 6.64 0.10
C ASP A 53 -16.64 5.32 0.03
N LEU A 54 -17.88 5.36 -0.49
CA LEU A 54 -18.73 4.16 -0.61
C LEU A 54 -18.13 3.11 -1.55
N ARG A 55 -17.56 3.54 -2.67
CA ARG A 55 -16.97 2.63 -3.65
C ARG A 55 -15.64 2.07 -3.16
N SER A 56 -14.77 2.90 -2.58
CA SER A 56 -13.49 2.46 -2.00
C SER A 56 -13.70 1.44 -0.88
N ALA A 57 -14.70 1.67 -0.01
CA ALA A 57 -15.06 0.73 1.04
C ALA A 57 -15.57 -0.60 0.47
N ALA A 58 -16.44 -0.56 -0.54
CA ALA A 58 -16.95 -1.76 -1.20
C ALA A 58 -15.84 -2.55 -1.91
N GLU A 59 -14.93 -1.87 -2.61
CA GLU A 59 -13.79 -2.49 -3.31
C GLU A 59 -12.77 -3.08 -2.32
N THR A 60 -12.49 -2.39 -1.20
CA THR A 60 -11.66 -2.91 -0.12
C THR A 60 -12.28 -4.15 0.51
N TYR A 61 -13.60 -4.15 0.74
CA TYR A 61 -14.31 -5.33 1.24
C TYR A 61 -14.22 -6.50 0.25
N GLN A 62 -14.34 -6.25 -1.07
CA GLN A 62 -14.16 -7.29 -2.08
C GLN A 62 -12.74 -7.85 -2.07
N PHE A 63 -11.71 -7.00 -1.94
CA PHE A 63 -10.31 -7.42 -1.81
C PHE A 63 -10.08 -8.34 -0.60
N LEU A 64 -10.69 -8.04 0.55
CA LEU A 64 -10.52 -8.88 1.75
C LEU A 64 -11.25 -10.23 1.67
N ARG A 65 -12.24 -10.36 0.78
CA ARG A 65 -13.10 -11.55 0.65
C ARG A 65 -12.63 -12.53 -0.42
N LYS A 66 -11.77 -12.10 -1.34
CA LYS A 66 -11.28 -12.88 -2.47
C LYS A 66 -9.78 -13.08 -2.34
#